data_AF-A0A7S2EL06-F1
#
_entry.id   AF-A0A7S2EL06-F1
#
_cell.length_a   1.000
_cell.length_b   1.000
_cell.length_c   1.000
_cell.angle_alpha   90.00
_cell.angle_beta   90.00
_cell.angle_gamma   90.00
#
_symmetry.space_group_name_H-M   'P 1'
#
loop_
_entity.id
_entity.type
_entity.pdbx_description
1 polymer ?
#
loop_
_entity_poly.entity_id
_entity_poly.type
_entity_poly.pdbx_seq_one_letter_code
_entity_poly.pdbx_strand_id
1 'polypeptide(L)'
;MSGKPAYAVLGIPVINDPNDGFATTLKRGHKCCGGCCDMRRAVIIVNIISVAFGVLTIPFISLGYSVLNASSDFSSAMTDAMDDDEAKQAFADVEKAAGASLGFLIFFTVAKLVCYSCGIYGAMSYNIWLVGISLVAYGLDFIYALTNGSILALLLPGFFAYPHVFFIKEVKEGIMSEENYELEKHSCCCV
;
A
#
# COMPACT_ATOMS: atom_id res chain seq x y z
N MET A 1 6.53 3.52 -51.49
CA MET A 1 6.13 4.09 -50.18
C MET A 1 5.03 3.21 -49.62
N SER A 2 5.43 2.23 -48.80
CA SER A 2 4.52 1.26 -48.19
C SER A 2 3.86 1.93 -46.98
N GLY A 3 2.59 2.31 -47.13
CA GLY A 3 1.77 2.76 -46.02
C GLY A 3 1.56 1.59 -45.07
N LYS A 4 2.14 1.68 -43.86
CA LYS A 4 1.80 0.76 -42.80
C LYS A 4 0.34 1.04 -42.38
N PRO A 5 -0.54 0.03 -42.34
CA PRO A 5 -1.88 0.21 -41.81
C PRO A 5 -1.80 0.61 -40.34
N ALA A 6 -2.59 1.61 -39.95
CA ALA A 6 -2.77 1.99 -38.56
C ALA A 6 -3.39 0.80 -37.82
N TYR A 7 -2.58 0.10 -37.03
CA TYR A 7 -3.06 -0.95 -36.15
C TYR A 7 -3.86 -0.26 -35.03
N ALA A 8 -5.19 -0.32 -35.11
CA ALA A 8 -6.04 -0.18 -33.95
C ALA A 8 -5.65 -1.32 -32.98
N VAL A 9 -4.93 -0.97 -31.91
CA VAL A 9 -4.21 -1.89 -31.02
C VAL A 9 -5.11 -2.90 -30.28
N LEU A 10 -6.42 -2.77 -30.39
CA LEU A 10 -7.38 -3.68 -29.78
C LEU A 10 -8.45 -3.98 -30.81
N GLY A 11 -8.45 -5.20 -31.35
CA GLY A 11 -9.41 -5.71 -32.35
C GLY A 11 -10.85 -5.77 -31.84
N ILE A 12 -11.40 -4.61 -31.51
CA ILE A 12 -12.70 -4.44 -30.89
C ILE A 12 -13.51 -3.63 -31.87
N PRO A 13 -14.68 -4.13 -32.28
CA PRO A 13 -15.51 -3.42 -33.23
C PRO A 13 -15.85 -2.05 -32.63
N VAL A 14 -15.46 -0.99 -33.33
CA VAL A 14 -16.12 0.31 -33.20
C VAL A 14 -17.57 0.02 -33.58
N ILE A 15 -18.45 -0.03 -32.59
CA ILE A 15 -19.89 -0.13 -32.85
C ILE A 15 -20.27 1.24 -33.41
N ASN A 16 -20.19 1.37 -34.73
CA ASN A 16 -20.81 2.47 -35.45
C ASN A 16 -22.31 2.19 -35.39
N ASP A 17 -23.00 2.75 -34.40
CA ASP A 17 -24.43 2.92 -34.55
C ASP A 17 -24.62 4.00 -35.64
N PRO A 18 -25.37 3.72 -36.72
CA PRO A 18 -25.53 4.67 -37.81
C PRO A 18 -26.42 5.87 -37.43
N ASN A 19 -27.04 5.88 -36.24
CA ASN A 19 -27.93 6.94 -35.77
C ASN A 19 -27.33 7.87 -34.72
N ASP A 20 -26.14 7.61 -34.19
CA ASP A 20 -25.43 8.53 -33.30
C ASP A 20 -24.30 9.22 -34.08
N GLY A 21 -24.52 10.49 -34.44
CA GLY A 21 -23.51 11.35 -35.09
C GLY A 21 -22.26 11.63 -34.23
N PHE A 22 -22.00 10.82 -33.19
CA PHE A 22 -20.88 10.94 -32.27
C PHE A 22 -20.56 9.53 -31.73
N ALA A 23 -19.61 8.82 -32.35
CA ALA A 23 -19.11 7.55 -31.87
C ALA A 23 -18.51 7.73 -30.46
N THR A 24 -19.33 7.56 -29.42
CA THR A 24 -18.86 7.58 -28.04
C THR A 24 -18.12 6.28 -27.80
N THR A 25 -16.79 6.33 -27.72
CA THR A 25 -15.97 5.21 -27.27
C THR A 25 -16.50 4.73 -25.93
N LEU A 26 -17.12 3.55 -25.93
CA LEU A 26 -17.77 2.99 -24.76
C LEU A 26 -16.71 2.75 -23.68
N LYS A 27 -16.89 3.40 -22.53
CA LYS A 27 -15.95 3.37 -21.43
C LYS A 27 -15.72 1.96 -20.90
N ARG A 28 -14.45 1.58 -20.67
CA ARG A 28 -14.07 0.20 -20.31
C ARG A 28 -13.50 0.03 -18.92
N GLY A 29 -12.93 1.06 -18.31
CA GLY A 29 -12.31 0.99 -16.99
C GLY A 29 -13.29 0.59 -15.87
N HIS A 30 -12.80 -0.18 -14.90
CA HIS A 30 -13.56 -0.55 -13.71
C HIS A 30 -13.56 0.60 -12.69
N LYS A 31 -14.61 0.71 -11.88
CA LYS A 31 -14.73 1.73 -10.83
C LYS A 31 -14.30 1.16 -9.48
N CYS A 32 -13.44 1.87 -8.75
CA CYS A 32 -13.00 1.41 -7.42
C CYS A 32 -14.14 1.53 -6.39
N CYS A 33 -14.48 0.42 -5.71
CA CYS A 33 -15.45 0.36 -4.61
C CYS A 33 -16.86 0.89 -4.94
N GLY A 34 -17.27 0.84 -6.21
CA GLY A 34 -18.55 1.43 -6.66
C GLY A 34 -18.60 2.97 -6.61
N GLY A 35 -17.56 3.62 -6.09
CA GLY A 35 -17.34 5.06 -6.10
C GLY A 35 -16.68 5.52 -7.39
N CYS A 36 -16.84 6.80 -7.72
CA CYS A 36 -16.49 7.39 -9.02
C CYS A 36 -14.97 7.51 -9.28
N CYS A 37 -14.11 6.83 -8.53
CA CYS A 37 -12.67 6.97 -8.63
C CYS A 37 -12.07 5.95 -9.61
N ASP A 38 -11.24 6.49 -10.50
CA ASP A 38 -10.35 5.74 -11.38
C ASP A 38 -9.32 4.95 -10.57
N MET A 39 -8.98 3.73 -11.02
CA MET A 39 -8.06 2.83 -10.29
C MET A 39 -6.67 3.45 -10.08
N ARG A 40 -6.15 4.24 -11.03
CA ARG A 40 -4.87 4.96 -10.88
C ARG A 40 -4.92 5.90 -9.69
N ARG A 41 -5.98 6.71 -9.59
CA ARG A 41 -6.17 7.67 -8.50
C ARG A 41 -6.38 6.95 -7.18
N ALA A 42 -7.13 5.84 -7.17
CA ALA A 42 -7.31 5.03 -5.98
C ALA A 42 -5.96 4.52 -5.43
N VAL A 43 -5.09 3.96 -6.29
CA VAL A 43 -3.74 3.50 -5.91
C VAL A 43 -2.90 4.65 -5.32
N ILE A 44 -2.95 5.84 -5.91
CA ILE A 44 -2.23 7.01 -5.40
C ILE A 44 -2.76 7.39 -4.00
N ILE A 45 -4.08 7.49 -3.84
CA ILE A 45 -4.72 7.88 -2.58
C ILE A 45 -4.37 6.88 -1.45
N VAL A 46 -4.51 5.57 -1.69
CA VAL A 46 -4.23 4.57 -0.63
C VAL A 46 -2.76 4.56 -0.23
N ASN A 47 -1.82 4.76 -1.17
CA ASN A 47 -0.41 4.86 -0.84
C ASN A 47 -0.09 6.16 -0.08
N ILE A 48 -0.70 7.30 -0.44
CA ILE A 48 -0.54 8.56 0.31
C ILE A 48 -1.04 8.39 1.75
N ILE A 49 -2.22 7.79 1.94
CA ILE A 49 -2.77 7.49 3.27
C ILE A 49 -1.80 6.59 4.05
N SER A 50 -1.23 5.57 3.40
CA SER A 50 -0.30 4.63 4.03
C SER A 50 1.03 5.28 4.40
N VAL A 51 1.55 6.19 3.56
CA VAL A 51 2.71 7.02 3.90
C VAL A 51 2.41 7.92 5.10
N ALA A 52 1.24 8.56 5.14
CA ALA A 52 0.85 9.41 6.27
C ALA A 52 0.78 8.63 7.60
N PHE A 53 0.12 7.46 7.60
CA PHE A 53 0.08 6.59 8.78
C PHE A 53 1.47 6.04 9.15
N GLY A 54 2.30 5.69 8.17
CA GLY A 54 3.67 5.23 8.41
C GLY A 54 4.53 6.31 9.09
N VAL A 55 4.43 7.57 8.66
CA VAL A 55 5.12 8.71 9.29
C VAL A 55 4.61 8.93 10.72
N LEU A 56 3.29 8.84 10.95
CA LEU A 56 2.72 8.93 12.29
C LEU A 56 3.13 7.75 13.19
N THR A 57 3.40 6.57 12.64
CA THR A 57 3.74 5.38 13.42
C THR A 57 5.11 5.51 14.10
N ILE A 58 6.08 6.18 13.47
CA ILE A 58 7.45 6.34 14.01
C ILE A 58 7.47 7.00 15.40
N PRO A 59 6.88 8.19 15.62
CA PRO A 59 6.86 8.81 16.95
C PRO A 59 6.03 7.99 17.95
N PHE A 60 4.97 7.30 17.51
CA PHE A 60 4.19 6.41 18.38
C PHE A 60 5.01 5.21 18.88
N ILE A 61 5.83 4.60 18.01
CA ILE A 61 6.77 3.54 18.41
C ILE A 61 7.77 4.08 19.43
N SER A 62 8.35 5.27 19.17
CA SER A 62 9.31 5.88 20.10
C SER A 62 8.67 6.21 21.45
N LEU A 63 7.45 6.77 21.46
CA LEU A 63 6.74 7.08 22.69
C LEU A 63 6.37 5.81 23.46
N GLY A 64 5.88 4.78 22.77
CA GLY A 64 5.58 3.48 23.36
C GLY A 64 6.80 2.86 24.01
N TYR A 65 7.96 2.95 23.35
CA TYR A 65 9.23 2.48 23.91
C TYR A 65 9.62 3.24 25.19
N SER A 66 9.53 4.58 25.19
CA SER A 66 9.83 5.38 26.38
C SER A 66 8.89 5.05 27.56
N VAL A 67 7.61 4.81 27.31
CA VAL A 67 6.64 4.42 28.34
C VAL A 67 6.95 3.03 28.89
N LEU A 68 7.36 2.08 28.03
CA LEU A 68 7.77 0.75 28.46
C LEU A 68 9.05 0.78 29.30
N ASN A 69 10.02 1.63 28.95
CA ASN A 69 11.24 1.76 29.76
C ASN A 69 10.95 2.40 31.13
N ALA A 70 10.07 3.42 31.17
CA ALA A 70 9.66 4.01 32.45
C ALA A 70 8.93 3.00 33.36
N SER A 71 8.16 2.08 32.78
CA SER A 71 7.52 1.01 33.56
C SER A 71 8.48 -0.11 33.94
N SER A 72 9.49 -0.43 33.12
CA SER A 72 10.55 -1.38 33.49
C SER A 72 11.43 -0.84 34.60
N ASP A 73 11.71 0.46 34.65
CA ASP A 73 12.47 1.07 35.75
C ASP A 73 11.74 0.88 37.08
N PHE A 74 10.42 1.09 37.09
CA PHE A 74 9.57 0.83 38.25
C PHE A 74 9.56 -0.66 38.63
N SER A 75 9.49 -1.56 37.66
CA SER A 75 9.55 -3.01 37.91
C SER A 75 10.91 -3.44 38.44
N SER A 76 12.01 -2.91 37.89
CA SER A 76 13.37 -3.25 38.30
C SER A 76 13.66 -2.80 39.73
N ALA A 77 13.15 -1.64 40.14
CA ALA A 77 13.24 -1.18 41.53
C ALA A 77 12.55 -2.14 42.51
N MET A 78 11.50 -2.85 42.05
CA MET A 78 10.85 -3.91 42.83
C MET A 78 11.66 -5.22 42.78
N THR A 79 12.29 -5.54 41.65
CA THR A 79 13.10 -6.75 41.48
C THR A 79 14.46 -6.66 42.17
N ASP A 80 15.07 -5.48 42.29
CA ASP A 80 16.32 -5.28 43.04
C ASP A 80 16.15 -5.49 44.56
N ALA A 81 14.91 -5.49 45.05
CA ALA A 81 14.60 -5.94 46.40
C ALA A 81 14.59 -7.48 46.52
N MET A 82 14.69 -8.22 45.41
CA MET A 82 14.82 -9.67 45.36
C MET A 82 16.28 -10.03 45.00
N ASP A 83 16.99 -10.59 45.98
CA ASP A 83 18.39 -11.01 45.91
C ASP A 83 18.54 -12.34 45.13
N ASP A 84 18.07 -12.36 43.88
CA ASP A 84 18.14 -13.53 43.00
C ASP A 84 18.89 -13.19 41.71
N ASP A 85 20.18 -13.52 41.70
CA ASP A 85 21.10 -13.28 40.58
C ASP A 85 20.64 -13.94 39.27
N GLU A 86 19.84 -15.02 39.35
CA GLU A 86 19.31 -15.71 38.17
C GLU A 86 18.22 -14.89 37.47
N ALA A 87 17.40 -14.16 38.24
CA ALA A 87 16.38 -13.26 37.68
C ALA A 87 17.03 -12.10 36.91
N LYS A 88 18.11 -11.50 37.44
CA LYS A 88 18.80 -10.36 36.81
C LYS A 88 19.35 -10.69 35.43
N GLN A 89 19.93 -11.88 35.26
CA GLN A 89 20.47 -12.30 33.97
C GLN A 89 19.37 -12.51 32.92
N ALA A 90 18.23 -13.10 33.32
CA ALA A 90 17.09 -13.28 32.43
C ALA A 90 16.51 -11.94 31.94
N PHE A 91 16.44 -10.91 32.81
CA PHE A 91 15.97 -9.57 32.40
C PHE A 91 16.93 -8.87 31.43
N ALA A 92 18.24 -8.98 31.64
CA ALA A 92 19.25 -8.37 30.77
C ALA A 92 19.22 -8.95 29.33
N ASP A 93 18.97 -10.25 29.20
CA ASP A 93 18.84 -10.90 27.89
C ASP A 93 17.53 -10.51 27.18
N VAL A 94 16.45 -10.33 27.93
CA VAL A 94 15.17 -9.80 27.41
C VAL A 94 15.33 -8.35 26.92
N GLU A 95 16.04 -7.49 27.65
CA GLU A 95 16.27 -6.10 27.26
C GLU A 95 17.08 -5.99 25.96
N LYS A 96 18.14 -6.80 25.81
CA LYS A 96 18.93 -6.85 24.56
C LYS A 96 18.10 -7.35 23.38
N ALA A 97 17.26 -8.36 23.58
CA ALA A 97 16.35 -8.86 22.55
C ALA A 97 15.30 -7.80 22.16
N ALA A 98 14.76 -7.07 23.14
CA ALA A 98 13.82 -5.98 22.93
C ALA A 98 14.45 -4.82 22.13
N GLY A 99 15.67 -4.39 22.46
CA GLY A 99 16.38 -3.34 21.74
C GLY A 99 16.69 -3.70 20.28
N ALA A 100 17.14 -4.94 20.02
CA ALA A 100 17.36 -5.42 18.66
C ALA A 100 16.05 -5.47 17.84
N SER A 101 14.94 -5.85 18.47
CA SER A 101 13.63 -5.88 17.82
C SER A 101 13.12 -4.48 17.45
N LEU A 102 13.39 -3.46 18.26
CA LEU A 102 12.97 -2.08 17.98
C LEU A 102 13.65 -1.51 16.72
N GLY A 103 14.98 -1.68 16.63
CA GLY A 103 15.74 -1.23 15.46
C GLY A 103 15.26 -1.87 14.16
N PHE A 104 14.94 -3.17 14.22
CA PHE A 104 14.34 -3.91 13.11
C PHE A 104 12.96 -3.34 12.72
N LEU A 105 12.07 -3.07 13.67
CA LEU A 105 10.76 -2.48 13.39
C LEU A 105 10.85 -1.12 12.70
N ILE A 106 11.78 -0.25 13.16
CA ILE A 106 12.01 1.07 12.54
C ILE A 106 12.52 0.89 11.10
N PHE A 107 13.50 0.01 10.89
CA PHE A 107 14.02 -0.30 9.56
C PHE A 107 12.92 -0.77 8.60
N PHE A 108 12.08 -1.71 9.03
CA PHE A 108 10.96 -2.19 8.22
C PHE A 108 9.93 -1.10 7.94
N THR A 109 9.67 -0.22 8.91
CA THR A 109 8.76 0.93 8.72
C THR A 109 9.30 1.87 7.65
N VAL A 110 10.58 2.21 7.69
CA VAL A 110 11.21 3.06 6.68
C VAL A 110 11.23 2.38 5.31
N ALA A 111 11.55 1.09 5.24
CA ALA A 111 11.51 0.33 3.99
C ALA A 111 10.10 0.35 3.36
N LYS A 112 9.05 0.20 4.18
CA LYS A 112 7.66 0.32 3.71
C LYS A 112 7.34 1.70 3.17
N LEU A 113 7.79 2.78 3.82
CA LEU A 113 7.60 4.15 3.32
C LEU A 113 8.21 4.35 1.93
N VAL A 114 9.38 3.77 1.69
CA VAL A 114 10.01 3.77 0.36
C VAL A 114 9.17 2.98 -0.64
N CYS A 115 8.71 1.77 -0.28
CA CYS A 115 7.85 0.95 -1.14
C CYS A 115 6.55 1.67 -1.52
N TYR A 116 5.88 2.33 -0.58
CA TYR A 116 4.67 3.09 -0.85
C TYR A 116 4.93 4.31 -1.76
N SER A 117 6.06 4.99 -1.56
CA SER A 117 6.50 6.08 -2.43
C SER A 117 6.75 5.59 -3.87
N CYS A 118 7.39 4.42 -4.02
CA CYS A 118 7.55 3.76 -5.32
C CYS A 118 6.20 3.38 -5.94
N GLY A 119 5.22 2.95 -5.15
CA GLY A 119 3.86 2.67 -5.61
C GLY A 119 3.16 3.91 -6.18
N ILE A 120 3.30 5.08 -5.52
CA ILE A 120 2.79 6.36 -6.02
C ILE A 120 3.44 6.71 -7.36
N TYR A 121 4.77 6.64 -7.45
CA TYR A 121 5.48 6.92 -8.69
C TYR A 121 5.12 5.93 -9.81
N GLY A 122 5.01 4.64 -9.50
CA GLY A 122 4.61 3.60 -10.44
C GLY A 122 3.21 3.81 -11.02
N ALA A 123 2.26 4.27 -10.19
CA ALA A 123 0.92 4.60 -10.65
C ALA A 123 0.90 5.87 -11.52
N MET A 124 1.80 6.83 -11.26
CA MET A 124 1.94 8.02 -12.11
C MET A 124 2.52 7.67 -13.48
N SER A 125 3.51 6.77 -13.53
CA SER A 125 4.25 6.39 -14.75
C SER A 125 3.72 5.11 -15.43
N TYR A 126 2.57 4.58 -15.02
CA TYR A 126 2.01 3.31 -15.50
C TYR A 126 2.99 2.10 -15.44
N ASN A 127 3.95 2.13 -14.50
CA ASN A 127 4.94 1.06 -14.35
C ASN A 127 4.45 0.00 -13.36
N ILE A 128 3.97 -1.13 -13.90
CA ILE A 128 3.42 -2.27 -13.15
C ILE A 128 4.41 -2.79 -12.09
N TRP A 129 5.71 -2.80 -12.37
CA TRP A 129 6.70 -3.33 -11.43
C TRP A 129 6.80 -2.51 -10.16
N LEU A 130 6.75 -1.19 -10.27
CA LEU A 130 6.83 -0.29 -9.12
C LEU A 130 5.55 -0.33 -8.27
N VAL A 131 4.38 -0.46 -8.91
CA VAL A 131 3.11 -0.70 -8.18
C VAL A 131 3.09 -2.10 -7.54
N GLY A 132 3.74 -3.08 -8.17
CA GLY A 132 3.92 -4.42 -7.62
C GLY A 132 4.72 -4.42 -6.30
N ILE A 133 5.73 -3.55 -6.17
CA ILE A 133 6.53 -3.42 -4.94
C ILE A 133 5.65 -2.98 -3.75
N SER A 134 4.78 -1.97 -3.94
CA SER A 134 3.86 -1.55 -2.87
C SER A 134 2.82 -2.64 -2.56
N LEU A 135 2.35 -3.37 -3.57
CA LEU A 135 1.45 -4.52 -3.36
C LEU A 135 2.10 -5.63 -2.52
N VAL A 136 3.38 -5.94 -2.73
CA VAL A 136 4.13 -6.89 -1.89
C VAL A 136 4.22 -6.39 -0.44
N ALA A 137 4.43 -5.08 -0.23
CA ALA A 137 4.44 -4.50 1.11
C ALA A 137 3.09 -4.70 1.84
N TYR A 138 1.96 -4.48 1.17
CA TYR A 138 0.64 -4.79 1.73
C TYR A 138 0.43 -6.28 1.98
N GLY A 139 0.99 -7.15 1.12
CA GLY A 139 0.97 -8.60 1.33
C GLY A 139 1.71 -9.02 2.61
N LEU A 140 2.87 -8.40 2.89
CA LEU A 140 3.61 -8.61 4.13
C LEU A 140 2.82 -8.11 5.35
N ASP A 141 2.15 -6.95 5.24
CA ASP A 141 1.26 -6.44 6.29
C ASP A 141 0.09 -7.39 6.57
N PHE A 142 -0.48 -7.97 5.53
CA PHE A 142 -1.54 -8.97 5.66
C PHE A 142 -1.06 -10.22 6.40
N ILE A 143 0.13 -10.74 6.06
CA ILE A 143 0.73 -11.90 6.76
C ILE A 143 1.02 -11.55 8.23
N TYR A 144 1.55 -10.36 8.50
CA TYR A 144 1.81 -9.90 9.87
C TYR A 144 0.50 -9.75 10.67
N ALA A 145 -0.56 -9.24 10.06
CA ALA A 145 -1.88 -9.16 10.69
C ALA A 145 -2.45 -10.56 11.00
N LEU A 146 -2.22 -11.52 10.10
CA LEU A 146 -2.62 -12.92 10.29
C LEU A 146 -1.92 -13.54 11.51
N THR A 147 -0.62 -13.30 11.68
CA THR A 147 0.13 -13.80 12.85
C THR A 147 -0.33 -13.17 14.17
N ASN A 148 -0.87 -11.96 14.13
CA ASN A 148 -1.38 -11.26 15.32
C ASN A 148 -2.86 -11.56 15.63
N GLY A 149 -3.58 -12.27 14.74
CA GLY A 149 -4.99 -12.63 14.94
C GLY A 149 -5.98 -11.46 14.97
N SER A 150 -5.56 -10.26 14.57
CA SER A 150 -6.43 -9.08 14.57
C SER A 150 -7.20 -8.97 13.25
N ILE A 151 -8.51 -9.23 13.30
CA ILE A 151 -9.40 -9.16 12.13
C ILE A 151 -9.35 -7.78 11.49
N LEU A 152 -9.35 -6.70 12.29
CA LEU A 152 -9.31 -5.34 11.77
C LEU A 152 -7.98 -5.05 11.04
N ALA A 153 -6.86 -5.51 11.61
CA ALA A 153 -5.55 -5.38 11.00
C ALA A 153 -5.43 -6.21 9.71
N LEU A 154 -6.23 -7.27 9.55
CA LEU A 154 -6.26 -8.11 8.37
C LEU A 154 -7.10 -7.50 7.23
N LEU A 155 -8.23 -6.88 7.57
CA LEU A 155 -9.13 -6.29 6.56
C LEU A 155 -8.54 -5.05 5.88
N LEU A 156 -7.84 -4.19 6.63
CA LEU A 156 -7.29 -2.93 6.13
C LEU A 156 -6.28 -3.11 4.97
N PRO A 157 -5.21 -3.92 5.09
CA PRO A 157 -4.26 -4.15 3.99
C PRO A 157 -4.91 -4.87 2.81
N GLY A 158 -5.89 -5.76 3.06
CA GLY A 158 -6.66 -6.39 1.99
C GLY A 158 -7.46 -5.38 1.17
N PHE A 159 -8.09 -4.41 1.84
CA PHE A 159 -8.80 -3.32 1.19
C PHE A 159 -7.86 -2.39 0.42
N PHE A 160 -6.66 -2.10 0.94
CA PHE A 160 -5.67 -1.25 0.26
C PHE A 160 -4.94 -1.96 -0.90
N ALA A 161 -4.83 -3.29 -0.84
CA ALA A 161 -4.28 -4.09 -1.93
C ALA A 161 -5.23 -4.17 -3.14
N TYR A 162 -6.54 -4.08 -2.94
CA TYR A 162 -7.56 -4.15 -4.01
C TYR A 162 -7.30 -3.23 -5.21
N PRO A 163 -7.14 -1.89 -5.05
CA PRO A 163 -6.92 -1.00 -6.20
C PRO A 163 -5.61 -1.30 -6.93
N HIS A 164 -4.59 -1.83 -6.25
CA HIS A 164 -3.32 -2.19 -6.87
C HIS A 164 -3.47 -3.38 -7.82
N VAL A 165 -4.17 -4.44 -7.38
CA VAL A 165 -4.40 -5.64 -8.20
C VAL A 165 -5.21 -5.28 -9.46
N PHE A 166 -6.27 -4.48 -9.30
CA PHE A 166 -7.10 -4.05 -10.41
C PHE A 166 -6.36 -3.10 -11.35
N PHE A 167 -5.61 -2.13 -10.83
CA PHE A 167 -4.79 -1.24 -11.66
C PHE A 167 -3.78 -2.05 -12.50
N ILE A 168 -3.07 -3.01 -11.89
CA ILE A 168 -2.12 -3.86 -12.61
C ILE A 168 -2.82 -4.67 -13.72
N LYS A 169 -4.03 -5.16 -13.45
CA LYS A 169 -4.84 -5.88 -14.45
C LYS A 169 -5.22 -4.97 -15.62
N GLU A 170 -5.74 -3.77 -15.35
CA GLU A 170 -6.17 -2.81 -16.38
C GLU A 170 -5.03 -2.31 -17.27
N VAL A 171 -3.84 -2.10 -16.69
CA VAL A 171 -2.64 -1.71 -17.45
C VAL A 171 -2.16 -2.86 -18.33
N LYS A 172 -2.20 -4.11 -17.84
CA LYS A 172 -1.83 -5.30 -18.64
C LYS A 172 -2.80 -5.57 -19.79
N GLU A 173 -4.08 -5.30 -19.59
CA GLU A 173 -5.12 -5.47 -20.62
C GLU A 173 -5.12 -4.33 -21.66
N GLY A 174 -4.28 -3.30 -21.47
CA GLY A 174 -4.24 -2.13 -22.34
C GLY A 174 -5.49 -1.25 -22.25
N ILE A 175 -6.32 -1.47 -21.22
CA ILE A 175 -7.50 -0.63 -20.95
C ILE A 175 -7.03 0.74 -20.48
N MET A 176 -6.00 0.76 -19.62
CA MET A 176 -5.45 1.98 -19.05
C MET A 176 -3.97 2.15 -19.43
N SER A 177 -3.68 3.14 -20.26
CA SER A 177 -2.34 3.57 -20.67
C SER A 177 -2.23 5.09 -20.60
N GLU A 178 -1.02 5.63 -20.70
CA GLU A 178 -0.79 7.08 -20.71
C GLU A 178 -1.52 7.77 -21.87
N GLU A 179 -1.53 7.14 -23.05
CA GLU A 179 -2.20 7.67 -24.25
C GLU A 179 -3.73 7.64 -24.16
N ASN A 180 -4.29 6.59 -23.52
CA ASN A 180 -5.74 6.40 -23.41
C ASN A 180 -6.34 7.07 -22.16
N TYR A 181 -5.51 7.58 -21.24
CA TYR A 181 -5.97 8.05 -19.93
C TYR A 181 -6.95 9.22 -20.03
N GLU A 182 -6.76 10.13 -20.98
CA GLU A 182 -7.64 11.30 -21.14
C GLU A 182 -9.08 10.92 -21.50
N LEU A 183 -9.27 9.77 -22.16
CA LEU A 183 -10.58 9.23 -22.51
C LEU A 183 -11.20 8.43 -21.35
N GLU A 184 -10.37 7.71 -20.60
CA GLU A 184 -10.83 6.83 -19.51
C GLU A 184 -10.95 7.54 -18.15
N LYS A 185 -10.41 8.75 -17.98
CA LYS A 185 -10.45 9.46 -16.69
C LYS A 185 -11.89 9.60 -16.19
N HIS A 186 -12.15 9.08 -15.00
CA HIS A 186 -13.38 9.41 -14.28
C HIS A 186 -13.17 10.70 -13.48
N SER A 187 -14.14 11.61 -13.55
CA SER A 187 -14.29 12.64 -12.53
C SER A 187 -14.56 11.92 -11.20
N CYS A 188 -13.54 11.84 -10.35
CA CYS A 188 -13.75 11.42 -8.97
C CYS A 188 -14.84 12.28 -8.36
N CYS A 189 -15.77 11.68 -7.61
CA CYS A 189 -16.81 12.40 -6.88
C CYS A 189 -16.25 13.16 -5.65
N CYS A 190 -14.94 13.41 -5.61
CA CYS A 190 -14.20 13.96 -4.47
C CYS A 190 -13.28 15.13 -4.89
N VAL A 191 -13.71 15.94 -5.87
CA VAL A 191 -13.07 17.21 -6.20
C VAL A 191 -13.95 18.35 -5.70
#